data_AF-A0A1F8H1I1-F1
#
_entry.id   AF-A0A1F8H1I1-F1
#
_cell.length_a   1.000
_cell.length_b   1.000
_cell.length_c   1.000
_cell.angle_alpha   90.00
_cell.angle_beta   90.00
_cell.angle_gamma   90.00
#
_symmetry.space_group_name_H-M   'P 1'
#
loop_
_entity.id
_entity.type
_entity.pdbx_description
1 polymer ?
#
loop_
_entity_poly.entity_id
_entity_poly.type
_entity_poly.pdbx_seq_one_letter_code
_entity_poly.pdbx_strand_id
1 'polypeptide(L)'
;MIKKYFPNFLLLLAVVALNTVTYYAIPETYDRLHLNKLMHFLGGFGIALLFSTYFSHRLNHLPALDFFLIIVGYTMLVGICWEFAEYSARYFPPIDHYFYIGDLTDTLRDLLSDLFGGFLVALHLLWRRQA
;
A
#
# COMPACT_ATOMS: atom_id res chain seq x y z
N MET A 1 -22.73 -7.50 1.99
CA MET A 1 -21.57 -7.11 1.15
C MET A 1 -20.48 -6.39 1.93
N ILE A 2 -20.75 -5.28 2.62
CA ILE A 2 -19.72 -4.46 3.31
C ILE A 2 -18.84 -5.25 4.29
N LYS A 3 -19.42 -6.19 5.05
CA LYS A 3 -18.71 -6.99 6.06
C LYS A 3 -17.49 -7.75 5.53
N LYS A 4 -17.44 -8.12 4.24
CA LYS A 4 -16.33 -8.88 3.65
C LYS A 4 -15.08 -8.02 3.44
N TYR A 5 -15.25 -6.73 3.14
CA TYR A 5 -14.16 -5.80 2.81
C TYR A 5 -13.72 -4.96 4.01
N PHE A 6 -14.62 -4.80 4.98
CA PHE A 6 -14.42 -3.97 6.15
C PHE A 6 -13.13 -4.30 6.93
N PRO A 7 -12.71 -5.57 7.13
CA PRO A 7 -11.46 -5.86 7.80
C PRO A 7 -10.22 -5.32 7.06
N ASN A 8 -10.19 -5.45 5.73
CA ASN A 8 -9.07 -4.96 4.92
C ASN A 8 -9.01 -3.43 4.89
N PHE A 9 -10.18 -2.79 4.90
CA PHE A 9 -10.27 -1.34 5.05
C PHE A 9 -9.77 -0.88 6.44
N LEU A 10 -10.18 -1.55 7.51
CA LEU A 10 -9.68 -1.27 8.86
C LEU A 10 -8.19 -1.50 9.00
N LEU A 11 -7.64 -2.53 8.33
CA LEU A 11 -6.20 -2.78 8.27
C LEU A 11 -5.48 -1.57 7.65
N LEU A 12 -5.94 -1.07 6.50
CA LEU A 12 -5.33 0.11 5.87
C LEU A 12 -5.44 1.37 6.75
N LEU A 13 -6.60 1.59 7.38
CA LEU A 13 -6.76 2.69 8.32
C LEU A 13 -5.80 2.58 9.51
N ALA A 14 -5.62 1.36 10.02
CA ALA A 14 -4.67 1.08 11.11
C ALA A 14 -3.22 1.30 10.67
N VAL A 15 -2.85 0.93 9.44
CA VAL A 15 -1.51 1.18 8.88
C VAL A 15 -1.25 2.68 8.80
N VAL A 16 -2.18 3.46 8.24
CA VAL A 16 -2.03 4.92 8.15
C VAL A 16 -1.94 5.55 9.54
N ALA A 17 -2.85 5.18 10.46
CA ALA A 17 -2.84 5.71 11.82
C ALA A 17 -1.55 5.35 12.57
N LEU A 18 -1.09 4.11 12.46
CA LEU A 18 0.15 3.65 13.08
C LEU A 18 1.35 4.39 12.49
N ASN A 19 1.38 4.58 11.17
CA ASN A 19 2.42 5.33 10.48
C ASN A 19 2.55 6.74 11.07
N THR A 20 1.44 7.48 11.08
CA THR A 20 1.38 8.86 11.59
C THR A 20 1.76 8.93 13.06
N VAL A 21 1.18 8.08 13.92
CA VAL A 21 1.48 8.08 15.37
C VAL A 21 2.95 7.75 15.62
N THR A 22 3.51 6.75 14.93
CA THR A 22 4.89 6.33 15.14
C THR A 22 5.88 7.38 14.67
N TYR A 23 5.63 8.03 13.53
CA TYR A 23 6.44 9.12 13.01
C TYR A 23 6.57 10.27 14.03
N TYR A 24 5.45 10.70 14.64
CA TYR A 24 5.49 11.76 15.64
C TYR A 24 6.01 11.32 17.01
N ALA A 25 5.83 10.06 17.40
CA ALA A 25 6.26 9.57 18.70
C ALA A 25 7.78 9.36 18.77
N ILE A 26 8.40 8.86 17.70
CA ILE A 26 9.80 8.40 17.69
C ILE A 26 10.54 8.70 16.37
N PRO A 27 10.61 9.97 15.90
CA PRO A 27 11.08 10.31 14.55
C PRO A 27 12.50 9.79 14.24
N GLU A 28 13.47 9.96 15.13
CA GLU A 28 14.84 9.49 14.90
C GLU A 28 14.93 7.95 14.75
N THR A 29 14.14 7.23 15.54
CA THR A 29 14.11 5.76 15.48
C THR A 29 13.33 5.28 14.26
N TYR A 30 12.27 6.00 13.91
CA TYR A 30 11.45 5.74 12.73
C TYR A 30 12.30 5.79 11.45
N ASP A 31 13.14 6.83 11.31
CA ASP A 31 14.04 6.97 10.18
C ASP A 31 15.16 5.92 10.20
N ARG A 32 15.79 5.71 11.37
CA ARG A 32 16.91 4.74 11.51
C ARG A 32 16.50 3.31 11.17
N LEU A 33 15.26 2.93 11.49
CA LEU A 33 14.73 1.59 11.22
C LEU A 33 13.99 1.49 9.89
N HIS A 34 13.97 2.56 9.08
CA HIS A 34 13.24 2.62 7.81
C HIS A 34 11.77 2.21 7.96
N LEU A 35 11.11 2.68 9.03
CA LEU A 35 9.72 2.33 9.29
C LEU A 35 8.78 2.86 8.21
N ASN A 36 9.12 3.94 7.48
CA ASN A 36 8.35 4.36 6.31
C ASN A 36 8.25 3.24 5.27
N LYS A 37 9.36 2.58 4.93
CA LYS A 37 9.39 1.50 3.93
C LYS A 37 8.55 0.31 4.38
N LEU A 38 8.56 0.02 5.68
CA LEU A 38 7.66 -0.98 6.24
C LEU A 38 6.18 -0.57 6.10
N MET A 39 5.85 0.71 6.34
CA MET A 39 4.48 1.21 6.20
C MET A 39 4.02 1.22 4.75
N HIS A 40 4.89 1.56 3.78
CA HIS A 40 4.63 1.39 2.35
C HIS A 40 4.39 -0.07 1.99
N PHE A 41 5.27 -0.98 2.43
CA PHE A 41 5.05 -2.41 2.24
C PHE A 41 3.68 -2.89 2.77
N LEU A 42 3.31 -2.49 3.99
CA LEU A 42 2.02 -2.82 4.58
C LEU A 42 0.85 -2.14 3.86
N GLY A 43 1.05 -0.93 3.35
CA GLY A 43 0.11 -0.19 2.51
C GLY A 43 -0.18 -0.94 1.21
N GLY A 44 0.86 -1.28 0.43
CA GLY A 44 0.75 -2.07 -0.78
C GLY A 44 0.11 -3.44 -0.55
N PHE A 45 0.49 -4.12 0.54
CA PHE A 45 -0.13 -5.38 0.98
C PHE A 45 -1.63 -5.22 1.26
N GLY A 46 -2.00 -4.20 2.05
CA GLY A 46 -3.39 -3.92 2.39
C GLY A 46 -4.24 -3.53 1.17
N ILE A 47 -3.69 -2.76 0.24
CA ILE A 47 -4.35 -2.36 -1.01
C ILE A 47 -4.62 -3.57 -1.88
N ALA A 48 -3.63 -4.45 -2.06
CA ALA A 48 -3.80 -5.69 -2.83
C ALA A 48 -4.88 -6.59 -2.21
N LEU A 49 -4.94 -6.72 -0.88
CA LEU A 49 -5.99 -7.47 -0.19
C LEU A 49 -7.37 -6.83 -0.36
N LEU A 50 -7.47 -5.52 -0.18
CA LEU A 50 -8.74 -4.80 -0.33
C LEU A 50 -9.27 -4.93 -1.76
N PHE A 51 -8.42 -4.64 -2.75
CA PHE A 51 -8.75 -4.70 -4.17
C PHE A 51 -9.16 -6.11 -4.59
N SER A 52 -8.34 -7.12 -4.29
CA SER A 52 -8.64 -8.52 -4.65
C SER A 52 -9.92 -9.02 -4.00
N THR A 53 -10.20 -8.62 -2.76
CA THR A 53 -11.43 -9.00 -2.06
C THR A 53 -12.64 -8.30 -2.70
N TYR A 54 -12.56 -6.99 -2.93
CA TYR A 54 -13.65 -6.19 -3.51
C TYR A 54 -14.03 -6.66 -4.92
N PHE A 55 -13.03 -6.86 -5.78
CA PHE A 55 -13.21 -7.30 -7.16
C PHE A 55 -13.17 -8.81 -7.35
N SER A 56 -13.30 -9.62 -6.28
CA SER A 56 -13.15 -11.08 -6.36
C SER A 56 -14.05 -11.72 -7.43
N HIS A 57 -15.28 -11.22 -7.59
CA HIS A 57 -16.24 -11.72 -8.59
C HIS A 57 -15.79 -11.51 -10.05
N ARG A 58 -14.91 -10.54 -10.30
CA ARG A 58 -14.34 -10.27 -11.64
C ARG A 58 -13.00 -10.95 -11.82
N LEU A 59 -12.21 -11.02 -10.76
CA LEU A 59 -10.83 -11.51 -10.81
C LEU A 59 -10.74 -13.04 -10.81
N ASN A 60 -11.64 -13.74 -10.10
CA ASN A 60 -11.51 -15.18 -9.87
C ASN A 60 -11.55 -16.04 -11.14
N HIS A 61 -12.14 -15.53 -12.22
CA HIS A 61 -12.26 -16.23 -13.50
C HIS A 61 -11.09 -15.96 -14.45
N LEU A 62 -10.21 -15.01 -14.12
CA LEU A 62 -9.11 -14.64 -14.99
C LEU A 62 -7.99 -15.69 -14.97
N PRO A 63 -7.25 -15.85 -16.07
CA PRO A 63 -5.99 -16.60 -16.09
C PRO A 63 -5.03 -16.13 -14.99
N ALA A 64 -4.14 -17.03 -14.55
CA ALA A 64 -3.24 -16.75 -13.42
C ALA A 64 -2.35 -15.52 -13.66
N LEU A 65 -1.81 -15.37 -14.88
CA LEU A 65 -0.97 -14.24 -15.23
C LEU A 65 -1.76 -12.91 -15.21
N ASP A 66 -2.94 -12.87 -15.82
CA ASP A 66 -3.78 -11.67 -15.85
C ASP A 66 -4.21 -11.24 -14.44
N PHE A 67 -4.64 -12.21 -13.62
CA PHE A 67 -4.97 -11.98 -12.22
C PHE A 67 -3.81 -11.33 -11.46
N PHE A 68 -2.60 -11.87 -11.64
CA PHE A 68 -1.40 -11.39 -10.98
C PHE A 68 -1.02 -9.97 -11.44
N LEU A 69 -0.94 -9.76 -12.75
CA LEU A 69 -0.57 -8.46 -13.33
C LEU A 69 -1.56 -7.37 -12.95
N ILE A 70 -2.86 -7.67 -12.90
CA ILE A 70 -3.89 -6.70 -12.49
C ILE A 70 -3.73 -6.30 -11.02
N ILE A 71 -3.50 -7.24 -10.10
CA ILE A 71 -3.34 -6.92 -8.68
C ILE A 71 -2.06 -6.11 -8.44
N VAL A 72 -0.93 -6.54 -9.01
CA VAL A 72 0.36 -5.85 -8.85
C VAL A 72 0.30 -4.47 -9.52
N GLY A 73 -0.23 -4.39 -10.74
CA GLY A 73 -0.40 -3.14 -11.47
C GLY A 73 -1.32 -2.14 -10.77
N TYR A 74 -2.42 -2.62 -10.17
CA TYR A 74 -3.30 -1.77 -9.36
C TYR A 74 -2.58 -1.26 -8.10
N THR A 75 -1.81 -2.11 -7.43
CA THR A 75 -1.02 -1.72 -6.26
C THR A 75 0.00 -0.64 -6.62
N MET A 76 0.70 -0.82 -7.73
CA MET A 76 1.64 0.19 -8.27
C MET A 76 0.95 1.52 -8.58
N LEU A 77 -0.24 1.47 -9.20
CA LEU A 77 -1.00 2.68 -9.50
C LEU A 77 -1.36 3.45 -8.22
N VAL A 78 -1.80 2.75 -7.18
CA VAL A 78 -2.10 3.39 -5.88
C VAL A 78 -0.84 3.98 -5.23
N GLY A 79 0.29 3.27 -5.25
CA GLY A 79 1.57 3.79 -4.77
C GLY A 79 1.99 5.07 -5.52
N ILE A 80 1.88 5.08 -6.85
CA ILE A 80 2.13 6.28 -7.66
C ILE A 80 1.21 7.44 -7.23
N CYS A 81 -0.09 7.17 -7.06
CA CYS A 81 -1.03 8.19 -6.58
C CYS A 81 -0.68 8.71 -5.17
N TRP A 82 -0.14 7.86 -4.31
CA TRP A 82 0.30 8.24 -2.96
C TRP A 82 1.49 9.20 -3.02
N GLU A 83 2.53 8.89 -3.80
CA GLU A 83 3.69 9.78 -4.01
C GLU A 83 3.27 11.14 -4.59
N PHE A 84 2.30 11.14 -5.52
CA PHE A 84 1.73 12.41 -6.02
C PHE A 84 0.99 13.18 -4.93
N ALA A 85 0.32 12.50 -4.00
CA ALA A 85 -0.34 13.15 -2.87
C ALA A 85 0.69 13.80 -1.93
N GLU A 86 1.77 13.09 -1.60
CA GLU A 86 2.88 13.63 -0.81
C GLU A 86 3.56 14.82 -1.49
N TYR A 87 3.85 14.69 -2.79
CA TYR A 87 4.38 15.80 -3.57
C TYR A 87 3.45 17.01 -3.55
N SER A 88 2.14 16.78 -3.69
CA SER A 88 1.15 17.86 -3.76
C SER A 88 0.97 18.55 -2.41
N ALA A 89 1.11 17.82 -1.30
CA ALA A 89 0.90 18.34 0.06
C ALA A 89 1.86 19.49 0.41
N ARG A 90 3.06 19.54 -0.20
CA ARG A 90 3.98 20.68 -0.04
C ARG A 90 3.39 22.04 -0.43
N TYR A 91 2.32 22.05 -1.21
CA TYR A 91 1.61 23.26 -1.63
C TYR A 91 0.42 23.60 -0.70
N PHE A 92 0.18 22.78 0.33
CA PHE A 92 -0.92 22.91 1.27
C PHE A 92 -0.37 22.86 2.71
N PRO A 93 0.09 24.01 3.28
CA PRO A 93 0.71 24.07 4.61
C PRO A 93 -0.09 23.43 5.77
N PRO A 94 -1.43 23.34 5.75
CA PRO A 94 -2.15 22.64 6.82
C PRO A 94 -1.98 21.11 6.82
N ILE A 95 -1.41 20.50 5.78
CA ILE A 95 -1.31 19.05 5.64
C ILE A 95 0.09 18.55 5.24
N ASP A 96 1.04 19.45 4.99
CA ASP A 96 2.40 19.11 4.55
C ASP A 96 3.17 18.28 5.59
N HIS A 97 2.89 18.49 6.88
CA HIS A 97 3.45 17.72 7.98
C HIS A 97 2.93 16.29 8.09
N TYR A 98 1.79 15.96 7.47
CA TYR A 98 1.23 14.61 7.42
C TYR A 98 1.63 13.84 6.16
N PHE A 99 1.95 14.57 5.09
CA PHE A 99 2.25 14.05 3.76
C PHE A 99 3.57 14.65 3.32
N TYR A 100 4.66 14.07 3.81
CA TYR A 100 6.01 14.53 3.56
C TYR A 100 6.62 13.76 2.39
N ILE A 101 7.08 14.48 1.37
CA ILE A 101 7.80 13.87 0.26
C ILE A 101 9.31 13.86 0.48
N GLY A 102 9.94 12.72 0.22
CA GLY A 102 11.38 12.58 0.19
C GLY A 102 12.03 13.03 -1.13
N ASP A 103 13.24 12.54 -1.39
CA ASP A 103 13.91 12.71 -2.68
C ASP A 103 13.51 11.61 -3.67
N LEU A 104 14.04 11.68 -4.90
CA LEU A 104 13.77 10.66 -5.93
C LEU A 104 14.14 9.24 -5.48
N THR A 105 15.22 9.08 -4.70
CA THR A 105 15.64 7.77 -4.22
C THR A 105 14.66 7.23 -3.20
N ASP A 106 14.14 8.10 -2.33
CA ASP A 106 13.12 7.78 -1.34
C ASP A 106 11.83 7.29 -2.00
N THR A 107 11.28 8.09 -2.92
CA THR A 107 10.10 7.75 -3.73
C THR A 107 10.25 6.42 -4.47
N LEU A 108 11.40 6.17 -5.11
CA LEU A 108 11.62 4.90 -5.80
C LEU A 108 11.64 3.70 -4.83
N ARG A 109 12.14 3.90 -3.60
CA ARG A 109 12.14 2.86 -2.55
C ARG A 109 10.75 2.64 -1.96
N ASP A 110 9.95 3.69 -1.85
CA ASP A 110 8.56 3.61 -1.39
C ASP A 110 7.71 2.84 -2.38
N LEU A 111 7.77 3.22 -3.66
CA LEU A 111 7.10 2.49 -4.73
C LEU A 111 7.52 1.02 -4.78
N LEU A 112 8.82 0.72 -4.64
CA LEU A 112 9.31 -0.66 -4.60
C LEU A 112 8.74 -1.43 -3.41
N SER A 113 8.66 -0.80 -2.24
CA SER A 113 8.07 -1.39 -1.02
C SER A 113 6.58 -1.69 -1.21
N ASP A 114 5.81 -0.74 -1.76
CA ASP A 114 4.39 -0.91 -2.10
C ASP A 114 4.19 -2.10 -3.06
N LEU A 115 4.98 -2.12 -4.15
CA LEU A 115 4.98 -3.18 -5.16
C LEU A 115 5.28 -4.54 -4.54
N PHE A 116 6.26 -4.62 -3.63
CA PHE A 116 6.62 -5.87 -2.97
C PHE A 116 5.50 -6.40 -2.07
N GLY A 117 4.81 -5.51 -1.35
CA GLY A 117 3.60 -5.86 -0.58
C GLY A 117 2.51 -6.45 -1.47
N GLY A 118 2.20 -5.79 -2.58
CA GLY A 118 1.18 -6.26 -3.54
C GLY A 118 1.57 -7.57 -4.23
N PHE A 119 2.86 -7.71 -4.57
CA PHE A 119 3.42 -8.92 -5.17
C PHE A 119 3.20 -10.15 -4.28
N LEU A 120 3.51 -10.05 -2.98
CA LEU A 120 3.36 -11.18 -2.05
C LEU A 120 1.89 -11.59 -1.88
N VAL A 121 0.97 -10.63 -1.84
CA VAL A 121 -0.47 -10.93 -1.80
C VAL A 121 -0.91 -11.64 -3.08
N ALA A 122 -0.52 -11.13 -4.25
CA ALA A 122 -0.87 -11.73 -5.52
C ALA A 122 -0.36 -13.18 -5.62
N LEU A 123 0.89 -13.43 -5.21
CA LEU A 123 1.49 -14.77 -5.18
C LEU A 123 0.77 -15.70 -4.21
N HIS A 124 0.49 -15.22 -2.99
CA HIS A 124 -0.25 -15.98 -1.98
C HIS A 124 -1.65 -16.39 -2.48
N LEU A 125 -2.38 -15.47 -3.10
CA LEU A 125 -3.71 -15.75 -3.63
C LEU A 125 -3.68 -16.71 -4.82
N LEU A 126 -2.68 -16.60 -5.70
CA LEU A 126 -2.50 -17.56 -6.79
C LEU A 126 -2.24 -18.97 -6.27
N TRP A 127 -1.37 -19.13 -5.26
CA TRP A 127 -1.13 -20.43 -4.65
C TRP A 127 -2.42 -21.04 -4.09
N ARG A 128 -3.23 -20.22 -3.41
CA ARG A 128 -4.55 -20.65 -2.88
C ARG A 128 -5.58 -21.01 -3.93
N ARG A 129 -5.41 -20.60 -5.20
CA ARG A 129 -6.30 -20.99 -6.31
C ARG A 129 -5.95 -22.35 -6.91
N GLN A 130 -4.73 -22.83 -6.67
CA GLN A 130 -4.23 -24.11 -7.20
C GLN A 130 -4.42 -25.28 -6.22
N ALA A 131 -4.56 -24.97 -4.93
CA ALA A 131 -4.88 -25.93 -3.86
C ALA A 131 -6.39 -26.16 -3.75
#